data_AF-A0A966E032-F1
#
_entry.id   AF-A0A966E032-F1
#
_cell.length_a   1.000
_cell.length_b   1.000
_cell.length_c   1.000
_cell.angle_alpha   90.00
_cell.angle_beta   90.00
_cell.angle_gamma   90.00
#
_symmetry.space_group_name_H-M   'P 1'
#
loop_
_entity.id
_entity.type
_entity.pdbx_description
1 polymer ?
#
loop_
_entity_poly.entity_id
_entity_poly.type
_entity_poly.pdbx_seq_one_letter_code
_entity_poly.pdbx_strand_id
1 'polypeptide(L)'
;MRERLSRLRQLTLLGGVLLFALAACGSLPDVSPFAAATSELGSAVEQIGPAVSAEVAKIPDSKGWVDDLDKAWAARVLAIDAMVEYSNSVAAIVNAGNEGSESAEKLGAAFTGLTKKAGGLIPGAEALAPIGDAVAFLTKTVISIRATSDLLEALEAAQPGVTQFSKLLAADLEDMGGVVTTANTGAMIKRKKAVAGKFSTLTGLRAQREKRQKKYLDALKKNSDHIDAMAERVSTGTGAQPAGSIALTQPPVSKAELEEMIAELKQIDAVIASNKSWLDPYEAGLKKDAERLMAAQQLITASQTAIRRWAAAHASLIVAVRESRVPSFHSLIKTAVEIEDLVKKLKTI
;
A
#
# COMPACT_ATOMS: atom_id res chain seq x y z
N MET A 1 -82.20 -4.48 13.11
CA MET A 1 -81.22 -5.28 12.34
C MET A 1 -80.12 -4.44 11.67
N ARG A 2 -80.42 -3.32 10.99
CA ARG A 2 -79.41 -2.48 10.31
C ARG A 2 -78.29 -1.93 11.22
N GLU A 3 -78.62 -1.53 12.45
CA GLU A 3 -77.59 -1.04 13.40
C GLU A 3 -76.61 -2.13 13.88
N ARG A 4 -77.06 -3.39 14.01
CA ARG A 4 -76.18 -4.50 14.40
C ARG A 4 -75.18 -4.86 13.29
N LEU A 5 -75.58 -4.74 12.02
CA LEU A 5 -74.70 -4.97 10.86
C LEU A 5 -73.68 -3.84 10.67
N SER A 6 -74.03 -2.60 11.03
CA SER A 6 -73.11 -1.45 11.04
C SER A 6 -71.98 -1.61 12.06
N ARG A 7 -72.29 -2.01 13.30
CA ARG A 7 -71.29 -2.23 14.35
C ARG A 7 -70.35 -3.40 14.06
N LEU A 8 -70.85 -4.47 13.42
CA LEU A 8 -70.03 -5.62 12.99
C LEU A 8 -69.03 -5.25 11.89
N ARG A 9 -69.40 -4.38 10.95
CA ARG A 9 -68.49 -3.85 9.92
C ARG A 9 -67.42 -2.90 10.48
N GLN A 10 -67.76 -2.07 11.46
CA GLN A 10 -66.76 -1.20 12.12
C GLN A 10 -65.75 -2.01 12.95
N LEU A 11 -66.18 -3.07 13.63
CA LEU A 11 -65.29 -3.96 14.38
C LEU A 11 -64.34 -4.77 13.47
N THR A 12 -64.77 -5.17 12.27
CA THR A 12 -63.89 -5.86 11.31
C THR A 12 -62.88 -4.93 10.64
N LEU A 13 -63.24 -3.67 10.37
CA LEU A 13 -62.30 -2.66 9.85
C LEU A 13 -61.27 -2.21 10.89
N LEU A 14 -61.67 -2.02 12.16
CA LEU A 14 -60.74 -1.69 13.25
C LEU A 14 -59.84 -2.88 13.61
N GLY A 15 -60.36 -4.11 13.59
CA GLY A 15 -59.55 -5.33 13.80
C GLY A 15 -58.54 -5.56 12.67
N GLY A 16 -58.92 -5.31 11.41
CA GLY A 16 -58.02 -5.46 10.26
C GLY A 16 -56.87 -4.45 10.25
N VAL A 17 -57.13 -3.18 10.57
CA VAL A 17 -56.08 -2.13 10.62
C VAL A 17 -55.11 -2.36 11.78
N LEU A 18 -55.57 -2.89 12.93
CA LEU A 18 -54.70 -3.22 14.06
C LEU A 18 -53.80 -4.43 13.79
N LEU A 19 -54.28 -5.41 13.02
CA LEU A 19 -53.49 -6.59 12.60
C LEU A 19 -52.41 -6.24 11.56
N PHE A 20 -52.66 -5.27 10.66
CA PHE A 20 -51.63 -4.77 9.74
C PHE A 20 -50.61 -3.84 10.41
N ALA A 21 -50.99 -3.12 11.47
CA ALA A 21 -50.05 -2.28 12.23
C ALA A 21 -49.05 -3.10 13.07
N LEU A 22 -49.40 -4.32 13.48
CA LEU A 22 -48.49 -5.24 14.18
C LEU A 22 -47.55 -6.02 13.23
N ALA A 23 -47.94 -6.18 11.96
CA ALA A 23 -47.07 -6.76 10.93
C ALA A 23 -46.06 -5.76 10.34
N ALA A 24 -46.15 -4.48 10.69
CA ALA A 24 -45.24 -3.42 10.26
C ALA A 24 -44.07 -3.19 11.23
N CYS A 25 -43.84 -4.09 12.21
CA CYS A 25 -42.54 -4.17 12.88
C CYS A 25 -41.49 -4.46 11.80
N GLY A 26 -40.80 -3.39 11.36
CA GLY A 26 -39.92 -3.40 10.21
C GLY A 26 -38.89 -4.52 10.30
N SER A 27 -38.78 -5.31 9.23
CA SER A 27 -37.70 -6.28 9.08
C SER A 27 -36.36 -5.58 9.33
N LEU A 28 -35.48 -6.21 10.10
CA LEU A 28 -34.11 -5.73 10.27
C LEU A 28 -33.46 -5.49 8.89
N PRO A 29 -32.62 -4.45 8.74
CA PRO A 29 -31.98 -4.18 7.46
C PRO A 29 -31.09 -5.37 7.06
N ASP A 30 -31.08 -5.73 5.77
CA ASP A 30 -30.18 -6.77 5.27
C ASP A 30 -28.71 -6.34 5.44
N VAL A 31 -27.96 -7.16 6.17
CA VAL A 31 -26.52 -6.95 6.44
C VAL A 31 -25.64 -7.97 5.73
N SER A 32 -26.21 -8.87 4.91
CA SER A 32 -25.46 -9.83 4.11
C SER A 32 -24.36 -9.18 3.26
N PRO A 33 -24.54 -7.98 2.70
CA PRO A 33 -23.47 -7.30 1.96
C PRO A 33 -22.26 -6.90 2.83
N PHE A 34 -22.42 -6.69 4.14
CA PHE A 34 -21.30 -6.44 5.07
C PHE A 34 -20.42 -7.68 5.22
N ALA A 35 -21.05 -8.84 5.43
CA ALA A 35 -20.39 -10.12 5.54
C ALA A 35 -19.65 -10.48 4.24
N ALA A 36 -20.32 -10.33 3.10
CA ALA A 36 -19.73 -10.56 1.78
C ALA A 36 -18.50 -9.65 1.54
N ALA A 37 -18.64 -8.35 1.76
CA ALA A 37 -17.53 -7.41 1.59
C ALA A 37 -16.35 -7.69 2.52
N THR A 38 -16.61 -8.17 3.74
CA THR A 38 -15.55 -8.57 4.69
C THR A 38 -14.87 -9.86 4.23
N SER A 39 -15.60 -10.82 3.67
CA SER A 39 -15.04 -12.05 3.10
C SER A 39 -14.19 -11.79 1.86
N GLU A 40 -14.62 -10.87 0.98
CA GLU A 40 -13.83 -10.41 -0.16
C GLU A 40 -12.53 -9.74 0.32
N LEU A 41 -12.62 -8.88 1.35
CA LEU A 41 -11.43 -8.30 1.97
C LEU A 41 -10.48 -9.36 2.52
N GLY A 42 -11.00 -10.39 3.20
CA GLY A 42 -10.19 -11.52 3.69
C GLY A 42 -9.44 -12.25 2.59
N SER A 43 -10.15 -12.61 1.53
CA SER A 43 -9.57 -13.27 0.35
C SER A 43 -8.52 -12.41 -0.34
N ALA A 44 -8.73 -11.09 -0.38
CA ALA A 44 -7.79 -10.14 -0.96
C ALA A 44 -6.51 -10.03 -0.11
N VAL A 45 -6.64 -9.90 1.22
CA VAL A 45 -5.50 -9.81 2.15
C VAL A 45 -4.69 -11.11 2.18
N GLU A 46 -5.34 -12.27 2.14
CA GLU A 46 -4.65 -13.58 2.09
C GLU A 46 -3.68 -13.66 0.91
N GLN A 47 -4.04 -13.08 -0.24
CA GLN A 47 -3.22 -13.10 -1.45
C GLN A 47 -2.01 -12.15 -1.42
N ILE A 48 -2.02 -11.12 -0.56
CA ILE A 48 -0.95 -10.11 -0.52
C ILE A 48 0.34 -10.73 0.00
N GLY A 49 0.29 -11.49 1.10
CA GLY A 49 1.48 -12.07 1.75
C GLY A 49 2.35 -12.85 0.78
N PRO A 50 1.82 -13.92 0.16
CA PRO A 50 2.55 -14.70 -0.83
C PRO A 50 3.07 -13.85 -1.99
N ALA A 51 2.31 -12.84 -2.44
CA ALA A 51 2.75 -11.96 -3.52
C ALA A 51 3.93 -11.07 -3.10
N VAL A 52 3.91 -10.48 -1.91
CA VAL A 52 5.02 -9.67 -1.39
C VAL A 52 6.24 -10.56 -1.09
N SER A 53 6.04 -11.73 -0.46
CA SER A 53 7.09 -12.70 -0.19
C SER A 53 7.78 -13.18 -1.46
N ALA A 54 7.02 -13.44 -2.54
CA ALA A 54 7.58 -13.80 -3.83
C ALA A 54 8.48 -12.69 -4.43
N GLU A 55 8.15 -11.42 -4.22
CA GLU A 55 9.00 -10.30 -4.66
C GLU A 55 10.25 -10.16 -3.78
N VAL A 56 10.10 -10.26 -2.46
CA VAL A 56 11.24 -10.23 -1.53
C VAL A 56 12.19 -11.39 -1.79
N ALA A 57 11.69 -12.57 -2.15
CA ALA A 57 12.50 -13.75 -2.49
C ALA A 57 13.40 -13.53 -3.73
N LYS A 58 13.11 -12.55 -4.59
CA LYS A 58 13.97 -12.19 -5.74
C LYS A 58 15.20 -11.39 -5.34
N ILE A 59 15.26 -10.92 -4.08
CA ILE A 59 16.38 -10.18 -3.55
C ILE A 59 17.47 -11.15 -3.05
N PRO A 60 18.75 -10.97 -3.41
CA PRO A 60 19.82 -11.80 -2.87
C PRO A 60 19.90 -11.76 -1.34
N ASP A 61 20.15 -12.92 -0.72
CA ASP A 61 20.25 -13.12 0.74
C ASP A 61 18.98 -12.74 1.52
N SER A 62 17.80 -12.75 0.89
CA SER A 62 16.53 -12.33 1.51
C SER A 62 15.79 -13.43 2.26
N LYS A 63 16.31 -14.66 2.30
CA LYS A 63 15.60 -15.82 2.87
C LYS A 63 15.06 -15.55 4.28
N GLY A 64 15.88 -15.01 5.18
CA GLY A 64 15.43 -14.68 6.53
C GLY A 64 14.29 -13.65 6.55
N TRP A 65 14.30 -12.68 5.63
CA TRP A 65 13.22 -11.70 5.52
C TRP A 65 11.93 -12.30 4.97
N VAL A 66 12.03 -13.27 4.05
CA VAL A 66 10.86 -13.99 3.54
C VAL A 66 10.22 -14.81 4.66
N ASP A 67 11.04 -15.56 5.42
CA ASP A 67 10.55 -16.37 6.54
C ASP A 67 9.89 -15.50 7.62
N ASP A 68 10.50 -14.35 7.96
CA ASP A 68 9.95 -13.38 8.91
C ASP A 68 8.65 -12.75 8.41
N LEU A 69 8.59 -12.39 7.12
CA LEU A 69 7.41 -11.81 6.49
C LEU A 69 6.26 -12.81 6.43
N ASP A 70 6.50 -14.06 6.01
CA ASP A 70 5.47 -15.10 5.93
C ASP A 70 4.88 -15.39 7.32
N LYS A 71 5.74 -15.49 8.33
CA LYS A 71 5.32 -15.67 9.72
C LYS A 71 4.49 -14.49 10.22
N ALA A 72 4.93 -13.26 9.95
CA ALA A 72 4.20 -12.06 10.32
C ALA A 72 2.86 -11.96 9.57
N TRP A 73 2.82 -12.33 8.28
CA TRP A 73 1.61 -12.27 7.48
C TRP A 73 0.55 -13.28 7.92
N ALA A 74 0.95 -14.50 8.29
CA ALA A 74 0.04 -15.52 8.79
C ALA A 74 -0.78 -15.03 9.99
N ALA A 75 -0.17 -14.27 10.90
CA ALA A 75 -0.85 -13.63 12.02
C ALA A 75 -1.96 -12.67 11.58
N ARG A 76 -1.74 -11.91 10.51
CA ARG A 76 -2.70 -10.95 9.93
C ARG A 76 -3.84 -11.67 9.23
N VAL A 77 -3.57 -12.74 8.51
CA VAL A 77 -4.61 -13.59 7.89
C VAL A 77 -5.57 -14.11 8.96
N LEU A 78 -5.05 -14.65 10.05
CA LEU A 78 -5.87 -15.12 11.18
C LEU A 78 -6.71 -14.00 11.82
N ALA A 79 -6.18 -12.77 11.87
CA ALA A 79 -6.91 -11.61 12.37
C ALA A 79 -8.06 -11.21 11.42
N ILE A 80 -7.85 -11.23 10.11
CA ILE A 80 -8.90 -10.95 9.13
C ILE A 80 -9.93 -12.08 9.08
N ASP A 81 -9.54 -13.35 9.17
CA ASP A 81 -10.48 -14.48 9.24
C ASP A 81 -11.45 -14.31 10.40
N ALA A 82 -10.96 -13.80 11.53
CA ALA A 82 -11.82 -13.53 12.67
C ALA A 82 -12.78 -12.35 12.43
N MET A 83 -12.39 -11.34 11.62
CA MET A 83 -13.33 -10.30 11.16
C MET A 83 -14.41 -10.89 10.25
N VAL A 84 -14.04 -11.84 9.39
CA VAL A 84 -14.97 -12.56 8.51
C VAL A 84 -15.96 -13.37 9.35
N GLU A 85 -15.49 -14.16 10.32
CA GLU A 85 -16.34 -14.91 11.27
C GLU A 85 -17.30 -14.00 12.03
N TYR A 86 -16.80 -12.87 12.54
CA TYR A 86 -17.62 -11.86 13.21
C TYR A 86 -18.72 -11.31 12.28
N SER A 87 -18.35 -10.89 11.08
CA SER A 87 -19.28 -10.28 10.12
C SER A 87 -20.34 -11.28 9.64
N ASN A 88 -19.96 -12.54 9.42
CA ASN A 88 -20.87 -13.65 9.14
C ASN A 88 -21.84 -13.89 10.30
N SER A 89 -21.37 -13.79 11.54
CA SER A 89 -22.22 -13.93 12.72
C SER A 89 -23.26 -12.81 12.80
N VAL A 90 -22.87 -11.57 12.55
CA VAL A 90 -23.81 -10.44 12.44
C VAL A 90 -24.88 -10.69 11.39
N ALA A 91 -24.50 -11.20 10.20
CA ALA A 91 -25.46 -11.54 9.14
C ALA A 91 -26.39 -12.70 9.50
N ALA A 92 -25.87 -13.74 10.14
CA ALA A 92 -26.69 -14.87 10.59
C ALA A 92 -27.78 -14.43 11.59
N ILE A 93 -27.44 -13.51 12.50
CA ILE A 93 -28.37 -12.98 13.52
C ILE A 93 -29.51 -12.19 12.88
N VAL A 94 -29.18 -11.31 11.94
CA VAL A 94 -30.17 -10.53 11.19
C VAL A 94 -31.10 -11.45 10.40
N ASN A 95 -30.55 -12.47 9.74
CA ASN A 95 -31.32 -13.42 8.95
C ASN A 95 -32.21 -14.34 9.81
N ALA A 96 -31.76 -14.69 11.02
CA ALA A 96 -32.56 -15.49 11.96
C ALA A 96 -33.82 -14.75 12.44
N GLY A 97 -33.82 -13.41 12.39
CA GLY A 97 -35.01 -12.54 12.43
C GLY A 97 -35.82 -12.52 13.73
N ASN A 98 -35.73 -13.53 14.61
CA ASN A 98 -36.53 -13.66 15.83
C ASN A 98 -35.93 -14.60 16.92
N GLU A 99 -34.78 -15.23 16.73
CA GLU A 99 -34.15 -16.15 17.71
C GLU A 99 -33.17 -15.43 18.66
N GLY A 100 -33.66 -14.38 19.35
CA GLY A 100 -32.85 -13.33 19.98
C GLY A 100 -31.70 -13.78 20.91
N SER A 101 -31.91 -14.78 21.77
CA SER A 101 -30.89 -15.16 22.77
C SER A 101 -29.74 -16.01 22.19
N GLU A 102 -30.05 -16.99 21.34
CA GLU A 102 -29.03 -17.85 20.70
C GLU A 102 -28.16 -17.03 19.74
N SER A 103 -28.79 -16.07 19.07
CA SER A 103 -28.14 -15.11 18.19
C SER A 103 -27.13 -14.22 18.93
N ALA A 104 -27.52 -13.65 20.08
CA ALA A 104 -26.65 -12.80 20.88
C ALA A 104 -25.44 -13.58 21.45
N GLU A 105 -25.65 -14.83 21.89
CA GLU A 105 -24.58 -15.72 22.35
C GLU A 105 -23.56 -16.01 21.24
N LYS A 106 -24.05 -16.33 20.02
CA LYS A 106 -23.18 -16.54 18.84
C LYS A 106 -22.36 -15.29 18.51
N LEU A 107 -22.94 -14.09 18.60
CA LEU A 107 -22.18 -12.84 18.38
C LEU A 107 -21.09 -12.64 19.42
N GLY A 108 -21.43 -12.83 20.70
CA GLY A 108 -20.48 -12.74 21.80
C GLY A 108 -19.34 -13.73 21.64
N ALA A 109 -19.65 -14.97 21.24
CA ALA A 109 -18.65 -16.00 20.96
C ALA A 109 -17.76 -15.62 19.75
N ALA A 110 -18.33 -15.11 18.67
CA ALA A 110 -17.57 -14.67 17.49
C ALA A 110 -16.66 -13.48 17.81
N PHE A 111 -17.15 -12.51 18.57
CA PHE A 111 -16.36 -11.37 19.03
C PHE A 111 -15.25 -11.80 20.03
N THR A 112 -15.53 -12.78 20.89
CA THR A 112 -14.50 -13.38 21.75
C THR A 112 -13.46 -14.12 20.91
N GLY A 113 -13.88 -14.83 19.87
CA GLY A 113 -12.99 -15.45 18.89
C GLY A 113 -12.09 -14.42 18.22
N LEU A 114 -12.67 -13.29 17.79
CA LEU A 114 -11.95 -12.13 17.24
C LEU A 114 -10.87 -11.62 18.17
N THR A 115 -11.23 -11.30 19.42
CA THR A 115 -10.26 -10.76 20.39
C THR A 115 -9.20 -11.78 20.80
N LYS A 116 -9.55 -13.07 20.94
CA LYS A 116 -8.60 -14.13 21.30
C LYS A 116 -7.60 -14.43 20.19
N LYS A 117 -8.08 -14.54 18.94
CA LYS A 117 -7.21 -14.74 17.77
C LYS A 117 -6.28 -13.54 17.57
N ALA A 118 -6.80 -12.33 17.73
CA ALA A 118 -6.01 -11.10 17.63
C ALA A 118 -4.97 -10.95 18.75
N GLY A 119 -5.37 -11.26 19.99
CA GLY A 119 -4.61 -11.00 21.21
C GLY A 119 -3.25 -11.70 21.31
N GLY A 120 -3.13 -12.88 20.70
CA GLY A 120 -1.86 -13.64 20.70
C GLY A 120 -0.95 -13.36 19.50
N LEU A 121 -1.43 -12.61 18.50
CA LEU A 121 -0.81 -12.55 17.18
C LEU A 121 -0.32 -11.14 16.80
N ILE A 122 -0.99 -10.09 17.29
CA ILE A 122 -0.65 -8.70 16.98
C ILE A 122 0.18 -8.13 18.13
N PRO A 123 1.43 -7.67 17.90
CA PRO A 123 2.22 -6.99 18.93
C PRO A 123 1.46 -5.81 19.53
N GLY A 124 1.42 -5.69 20.86
CA GLY A 124 0.66 -4.65 21.54
C GLY A 124 -0.83 -4.99 21.76
N ALA A 125 -1.29 -6.16 21.31
CA ALA A 125 -2.62 -6.64 21.61
C ALA A 125 -2.82 -7.04 23.08
N GLU A 126 -1.78 -7.03 23.91
CA GLU A 126 -1.92 -7.04 25.37
C GLU A 126 -2.74 -5.83 25.85
N ALA A 127 -2.73 -4.72 25.11
CA ALA A 127 -3.61 -3.57 25.35
C ALA A 127 -5.09 -3.85 25.03
N LEU A 128 -5.43 -4.98 24.40
CA LEU A 128 -6.80 -5.48 24.27
C LEU A 128 -7.25 -6.29 25.50
N ALA A 129 -6.35 -6.65 26.42
CA ALA A 129 -6.74 -7.40 27.62
C ALA A 129 -7.82 -6.69 28.48
N PRO A 130 -7.83 -5.35 28.64
CA PRO A 130 -8.93 -4.64 29.29
C PRO A 130 -10.26 -4.70 28.52
N ILE A 131 -10.24 -5.00 27.21
CA ILE A 131 -11.45 -5.27 26.42
C ILE A 131 -12.00 -6.68 26.73
N GLY A 132 -11.25 -7.52 27.45
CA GLY A 132 -11.81 -8.70 28.11
C GLY A 132 -13.00 -8.36 29.03
N ASP A 133 -13.03 -7.15 29.61
CA ASP A 133 -14.20 -6.66 30.33
C ASP A 133 -15.37 -6.31 29.39
N ALA A 134 -15.11 -5.97 28.12
CA ALA A 134 -16.15 -5.82 27.11
C ALA A 134 -16.72 -7.18 26.67
N VAL A 135 -15.91 -8.24 26.65
CA VAL A 135 -16.39 -9.62 26.46
C VAL A 135 -17.25 -10.04 27.66
N ALA A 136 -16.78 -9.81 28.89
CA ALA A 136 -17.54 -10.07 30.09
C ALA A 136 -18.82 -9.21 30.18
N PHE A 137 -18.76 -7.97 29.69
CA PHE A 137 -19.91 -7.07 29.52
C PHE A 137 -20.89 -7.66 28.51
N LEU A 138 -20.44 -8.10 27.33
CA LEU A 138 -21.28 -8.78 26.35
C LEU A 138 -21.91 -10.06 26.93
N THR A 139 -21.16 -10.88 27.67
CA THR A 139 -21.71 -12.09 28.30
C THR A 139 -22.78 -11.76 29.36
N LYS A 140 -22.61 -10.67 30.12
CA LYS A 140 -23.62 -10.16 31.07
C LYS A 140 -24.85 -9.58 30.36
N THR A 141 -24.65 -8.88 29.25
CA THR A 141 -25.70 -8.21 28.49
C THR A 141 -26.53 -9.22 27.67
N VAL A 142 -25.92 -10.30 27.17
CA VAL A 142 -26.58 -11.43 26.45
C VAL A 142 -27.70 -12.11 27.26
N ILE A 143 -27.61 -12.11 28.60
CA ILE A 143 -28.61 -12.76 29.46
C ILE A 143 -29.93 -11.95 29.54
N SER A 144 -29.97 -10.68 29.10
CA SER A 144 -31.05 -9.76 29.51
C SER A 144 -31.98 -9.21 28.43
N ILE A 145 -31.89 -9.59 27.15
CA ILE A 145 -32.53 -8.83 26.05
C ILE A 145 -33.52 -9.66 25.19
N ARG A 146 -34.56 -9.00 24.64
CA ARG A 146 -35.63 -9.54 23.78
C ARG A 146 -35.73 -8.78 22.43
N ALA A 147 -35.13 -9.39 21.41
CA ALA A 147 -35.33 -9.42 19.95
C ALA A 147 -35.38 -8.15 19.06
N THR A 148 -35.27 -6.90 19.53
CA THR A 148 -34.96 -5.77 18.60
C THR A 148 -34.10 -4.66 19.21
N SER A 149 -34.11 -4.49 20.53
CA SER A 149 -33.05 -3.69 21.18
C SER A 149 -31.72 -4.46 21.23
N ASP A 150 -31.74 -5.79 21.15
CA ASP A 150 -30.62 -6.71 21.37
C ASP A 150 -29.51 -6.58 20.32
N LEU A 151 -29.87 -6.51 19.03
CA LEU A 151 -28.86 -6.41 17.98
C LEU A 151 -28.19 -5.04 18.02
N LEU A 152 -28.97 -3.97 18.18
CA LEU A 152 -28.43 -2.63 18.26
C LEU A 152 -27.50 -2.49 19.48
N GLU A 153 -27.95 -2.92 20.66
CA GLU A 153 -27.15 -2.92 21.89
C GLU A 153 -25.89 -3.77 21.74
N ALA A 154 -25.97 -4.95 21.11
CA ALA A 154 -24.81 -5.80 20.89
C ALA A 154 -23.79 -5.19 19.90
N LEU A 155 -24.25 -4.58 18.80
CA LEU A 155 -23.38 -3.89 17.86
C LEU A 155 -22.74 -2.65 18.51
N GLU A 156 -23.51 -1.88 19.29
CA GLU A 156 -22.99 -0.73 20.05
C GLU A 156 -21.95 -1.15 21.10
N ALA A 157 -22.20 -2.24 21.81
CA ALA A 157 -21.26 -2.81 22.77
C ALA A 157 -19.99 -3.35 22.12
N ALA A 158 -20.09 -3.89 20.89
CA ALA A 158 -18.93 -4.36 20.13
C ALA A 158 -18.10 -3.21 19.51
N GLN A 159 -18.70 -2.04 19.25
CA GLN A 159 -18.07 -0.94 18.52
C GLN A 159 -16.72 -0.47 19.09
N PRO A 160 -16.54 -0.29 20.42
CA PRO A 160 -15.24 0.10 20.97
C PRO A 160 -14.15 -0.92 20.65
N GLY A 161 -14.47 -2.22 20.75
CA GLY A 161 -13.52 -3.28 20.45
C GLY A 161 -13.23 -3.39 18.96
N VAL A 162 -14.24 -3.28 18.09
CA VAL A 162 -14.07 -3.18 16.63
C VAL A 162 -13.13 -2.01 16.27
N THR A 163 -13.34 -0.85 16.89
CA THR A 163 -12.52 0.35 16.66
C THR A 163 -11.08 0.11 17.09
N GLN A 164 -10.86 -0.37 18.32
CA GLN A 164 -9.52 -0.61 18.85
C GLN A 164 -8.78 -1.72 18.07
N PHE A 165 -9.47 -2.81 17.74
CA PHE A 165 -8.91 -3.90 16.94
C PHE A 165 -8.47 -3.38 15.56
N SER A 166 -9.34 -2.62 14.87
CA SER A 166 -9.00 -2.05 13.56
C SER A 166 -7.79 -1.10 13.62
N LYS A 167 -7.66 -0.34 14.71
CA LYS A 167 -6.52 0.56 14.93
C LYS A 167 -5.23 -0.22 15.12
N LEU A 168 -5.23 -1.26 15.97
CA LEU A 168 -4.06 -2.08 16.21
C LEU A 168 -3.61 -2.82 14.96
N LEU A 169 -4.55 -3.44 14.23
CA LEU A 169 -4.22 -4.16 13.01
C LEU A 169 -3.72 -3.20 11.91
N ALA A 170 -4.27 -1.99 11.82
CA ALA A 170 -3.75 -0.97 10.90
C ALA A 170 -2.33 -0.50 11.27
N ALA A 171 -2.03 -0.35 12.57
CA ALA A 171 -0.68 0.01 13.03
C ALA A 171 0.33 -1.13 12.78
N ASP A 172 -0.06 -2.38 13.06
CA ASP A 172 0.75 -3.55 12.77
C ASP A 172 1.06 -3.72 11.27
N LEU A 173 0.11 -3.40 10.39
CA LEU A 173 0.39 -3.32 8.95
C LEU A 173 1.36 -2.18 8.59
N GLU A 174 1.32 -1.06 9.30
CA GLU A 174 2.25 0.07 9.11
C GLU A 174 3.69 -0.31 9.46
N ASP A 175 3.87 -0.95 10.62
CA ASP A 175 5.17 -1.47 11.05
C ASP A 175 5.74 -2.46 10.03
N MET A 176 4.88 -3.31 9.46
CA MET A 176 5.28 -4.24 8.40
C MET A 176 5.71 -3.52 7.12
N GLY A 177 5.06 -2.41 6.75
CA GLY A 177 5.54 -1.53 5.68
C GLY A 177 6.96 -1.02 5.95
N GLY A 178 7.28 -0.73 7.22
CA GLY A 178 8.63 -0.41 7.67
C GLY A 178 9.62 -1.57 7.48
N VAL A 179 9.24 -2.81 7.78
CA VAL A 179 10.07 -4.01 7.57
C VAL A 179 10.41 -4.20 6.09
N VAL A 180 9.40 -4.13 5.20
CA VAL A 180 9.59 -4.28 3.75
C VAL A 180 10.52 -3.17 3.21
N THR A 181 10.34 -1.94 3.68
CA THR A 181 11.19 -0.80 3.30
C THR A 181 12.64 -0.99 3.77
N THR A 182 12.83 -1.48 4.99
CA THR A 182 14.15 -1.73 5.58
C THR A 182 14.88 -2.85 4.85
N ALA A 183 14.19 -3.97 4.57
CA ALA A 183 14.72 -5.10 3.80
C ALA A 183 15.20 -4.65 2.42
N ASN A 184 14.37 -3.91 1.68
CA ASN A 184 14.74 -3.40 0.37
C ASN A 184 15.91 -2.40 0.42
N THR A 185 15.90 -1.48 1.39
CA THR A 185 17.00 -0.52 1.57
C THR A 185 18.31 -1.24 1.88
N GLY A 186 18.29 -2.24 2.77
CA GLY A 186 19.45 -3.07 3.10
C GLY A 186 19.98 -3.81 1.86
N ALA A 187 19.09 -4.35 1.03
CA ALA A 187 19.46 -5.00 -0.22
C ALA A 187 20.09 -4.05 -1.24
N MET A 188 19.52 -2.85 -1.42
CA MET A 188 20.07 -1.82 -2.29
C MET A 188 21.47 -1.38 -1.84
N ILE A 189 21.67 -1.22 -0.53
CA ILE A 189 22.99 -0.88 0.04
C ILE A 189 24.00 -2.01 -0.24
N LYS A 190 23.64 -3.27 -0.01
CA LYS A 190 24.49 -4.42 -0.31
C LYS A 190 24.86 -4.48 -1.79
N ARG A 191 23.89 -4.33 -2.69
CA ARG A 191 24.13 -4.31 -4.15
C ARG A 191 25.05 -3.16 -4.54
N LYS A 192 24.76 -1.94 -4.08
CA LYS A 192 25.60 -0.76 -4.34
C LYS A 192 27.03 -0.97 -3.86
N LYS A 193 27.21 -1.58 -2.67
CA LYS A 193 28.54 -1.93 -2.15
C LYS A 193 29.26 -2.96 -3.04
N ALA A 194 28.55 -3.96 -3.54
CA ALA A 194 29.11 -4.99 -4.43
C ALA A 194 29.61 -4.41 -5.77
N VAL A 195 29.01 -3.31 -6.26
CA VAL A 195 29.42 -2.65 -7.52
C VAL A 195 30.17 -1.34 -7.32
N ALA A 196 30.42 -0.92 -6.07
CA ALA A 196 30.99 0.40 -5.75
C ALA A 196 32.34 0.64 -6.45
N GLY A 197 33.20 -0.39 -6.54
CA GLY A 197 34.48 -0.30 -7.25
C GLY A 197 34.35 -0.10 -8.76
N LYS A 198 33.30 -0.67 -9.38
CA LYS A 198 33.02 -0.45 -10.81
C LYS A 198 32.50 0.96 -11.06
N PHE A 199 31.62 1.45 -10.18
CA PHE A 199 31.09 2.81 -10.26
C PHE A 199 32.15 3.88 -10.03
N SER A 200 33.05 3.72 -9.05
CA SER A 200 34.13 4.68 -8.81
C SER A 200 35.08 4.79 -10.01
N THR A 201 35.34 3.65 -10.67
CA THR A 201 36.10 3.62 -11.92
C THR A 201 35.37 4.38 -13.03
N LEU A 202 34.07 4.15 -13.20
CA LEU A 202 33.28 4.81 -14.24
C LEU A 202 33.14 6.32 -14.01
N THR A 203 32.90 6.77 -12.78
CA THR A 203 32.85 8.21 -12.46
C THR A 203 34.20 8.87 -12.67
N GLY A 204 35.29 8.20 -12.29
CA GLY A 204 36.65 8.65 -12.58
C GLY A 204 36.92 8.80 -14.09
N LEU A 205 36.51 7.83 -14.90
CA LEU A 205 36.64 7.87 -16.36
C LEU A 205 35.83 9.01 -16.99
N ARG A 206 34.61 9.27 -16.50
CA ARG A 206 33.79 10.40 -16.98
C ARG A 206 34.44 11.75 -16.67
N ALA A 207 34.95 11.93 -15.44
CA ALA A 207 35.68 13.14 -15.07
C ALA A 207 36.97 13.30 -15.89
N GLN A 208 37.68 12.21 -16.15
CA GLN A 208 38.87 12.21 -17.01
C GLN A 208 38.52 12.61 -18.45
N ARG A 209 37.41 12.08 -19.01
CA ARG A 209 36.90 12.44 -20.33
C ARG A 209 36.63 13.93 -20.43
N GLU A 210 35.89 14.48 -19.47
CA GLU A 210 35.54 15.91 -19.42
C GLU A 210 36.80 16.79 -19.38
N LYS A 211 37.77 16.45 -18.53
CA LYS A 211 39.04 17.17 -18.44
C LYS A 211 39.82 17.13 -19.77
N ARG A 212 39.87 15.97 -20.43
CA ARG A 212 40.55 15.79 -21.72
C ARG A 212 39.83 16.52 -22.85
N GLN A 213 38.50 16.48 -22.86
CA GLN A 213 37.68 17.22 -23.83
C GLN A 213 37.89 18.72 -23.70
N LYS A 214 37.92 19.25 -22.48
CA LYS A 214 38.24 20.66 -22.24
C LYS A 214 39.63 21.03 -22.77
N LYS A 215 40.65 20.23 -22.47
CA LYS A 215 42.02 20.44 -22.99
C LYS A 215 42.05 20.46 -24.52
N TYR A 216 41.32 19.56 -25.18
CA TYR A 216 41.21 19.52 -26.64
C TYR A 216 40.52 20.76 -27.21
N LEU A 217 39.42 21.22 -26.60
CA LEU A 217 38.73 22.44 -27.00
C LEU A 217 39.60 23.69 -26.83
N ASP A 218 40.34 23.77 -25.72
CA ASP A 218 41.29 24.85 -25.47
C ASP A 218 42.43 24.87 -26.52
N ALA A 219 42.90 23.68 -26.94
CA ALA A 219 43.89 23.55 -28.01
C ALA A 219 43.36 24.00 -29.38
N LEU A 220 42.13 23.61 -29.73
CA LEU A 220 41.47 24.09 -30.95
C LEU A 220 41.29 25.60 -30.96
N LYS A 221 40.89 26.18 -29.81
CA LYS A 221 40.76 27.62 -29.65
C LYS A 221 42.08 28.34 -29.90
N LYS A 222 43.18 27.87 -29.29
CA LYS A 222 44.53 28.42 -29.51
C LYS A 222 44.94 28.38 -30.99
N ASN A 223 44.64 27.28 -31.68
CA ASN A 223 44.94 27.16 -33.11
C ASN A 223 44.10 28.12 -33.96
N SER A 224 42.82 28.31 -33.63
CA SER A 224 41.96 29.31 -34.29
C SER A 224 42.50 30.71 -34.08
N ASP A 225 42.77 31.09 -32.83
CA ASP A 225 43.30 32.42 -32.47
C ASP A 225 44.65 32.68 -33.20
N HIS A 226 45.49 31.65 -33.39
CA HIS A 226 46.73 31.74 -34.16
C HIS A 226 46.48 31.97 -35.66
N ILE A 227 45.53 31.27 -36.27
CA ILE A 227 45.15 31.44 -37.68
C ILE A 227 44.58 32.84 -37.91
N ASP A 228 43.72 33.33 -37.03
CA ASP A 228 43.15 34.67 -37.10
C ASP A 228 44.24 35.75 -37.05
N ALA A 229 45.21 35.59 -36.13
CA ALA A 229 46.37 36.47 -36.03
C ALA A 229 47.28 36.41 -37.27
N MET A 230 47.44 35.23 -37.88
CA MET A 230 48.16 35.10 -39.16
C MET A 230 47.41 35.80 -40.30
N ALA A 231 46.08 35.62 -40.39
CA ALA A 231 45.24 36.25 -41.40
C ALA A 231 45.27 37.78 -41.28
N GLU A 232 45.21 38.31 -40.06
CA GLU A 232 45.32 39.75 -39.78
C GLU A 232 46.66 40.31 -40.28
N ARG A 233 47.78 39.62 -39.98
CA ARG A 233 49.12 40.00 -40.47
C ARG A 233 49.21 40.00 -41.99
N VAL A 234 48.62 39.01 -42.66
CA VAL A 234 48.60 38.94 -44.13
C VAL A 234 47.75 40.07 -44.71
N SER A 235 46.60 40.38 -44.09
CA SER A 235 45.67 41.41 -44.57
C SER A 235 46.20 42.84 -44.44
N THR A 236 47.00 43.13 -43.41
CA THR A 236 47.52 44.48 -43.14
C THR A 236 48.71 44.86 -44.03
N GLY A 237 49.34 43.90 -44.72
CA GLY A 237 50.44 44.15 -45.67
C GLY A 237 51.72 44.73 -45.06
N THR A 238 51.68 45.14 -43.79
CA THR A 238 52.80 45.65 -43.03
C THR A 238 53.45 44.50 -42.27
N GLY A 239 54.72 44.22 -42.53
CA GLY A 239 55.53 43.31 -41.69
C GLY A 239 55.68 43.77 -40.23
N ALA A 240 55.08 44.91 -39.86
CA ALA A 240 55.02 45.44 -38.51
C ALA A 240 53.87 44.80 -37.73
N GLN A 241 54.18 44.25 -36.56
CA GLN A 241 53.21 43.63 -35.66
C GLN A 241 52.27 44.70 -35.06
N PRO A 242 50.93 44.57 -35.19
CA PRO A 242 49.99 45.56 -34.65
C PRO A 242 50.17 45.73 -33.14
N ALA A 243 50.19 46.97 -32.67
CA ALA A 243 50.22 47.30 -31.25
C ALA A 243 48.90 46.84 -30.61
N GLY A 244 48.94 45.68 -29.92
CA GLY A 244 47.76 45.02 -29.35
C GLY A 244 47.51 43.61 -29.87
N SER A 245 48.21 43.18 -30.94
CA SER A 245 48.16 41.78 -31.38
C SER A 245 48.76 40.86 -30.31
N ILE A 246 48.01 39.80 -29.96
CA ILE A 246 48.50 38.75 -29.05
C ILE A 246 49.81 38.25 -29.66
N ALA A 247 50.91 38.41 -28.93
CA ALA A 247 52.20 37.98 -29.42
C ALA A 247 52.10 36.47 -29.73
N LEU A 248 52.47 36.06 -30.94
CA LEU A 248 52.52 34.65 -31.40
C LEU A 248 53.65 33.89 -30.67
N THR A 249 53.79 34.07 -29.37
CA THR A 249 54.88 33.54 -28.55
C THR A 249 54.70 32.07 -28.25
N GLN A 250 53.50 31.53 -28.44
CA GLN A 250 53.25 30.10 -28.38
C GLN A 250 52.99 29.55 -29.80
N PRO A 251 53.73 28.50 -30.22
CA PRO A 251 53.43 27.81 -31.46
C PRO A 251 52.02 27.19 -31.38
N PRO A 252 51.31 27.06 -32.52
CA PRO A 252 50.03 26.35 -32.54
C PRO A 252 50.25 24.90 -32.06
N VAL A 253 49.23 24.34 -31.42
CA VAL A 253 49.20 22.93 -31.06
C VAL A 253 49.31 22.13 -32.35
N SER A 254 50.27 21.21 -32.39
CA SER A 254 50.55 20.44 -33.59
C SER A 254 49.40 19.50 -33.93
N LYS A 255 49.29 19.15 -35.20
CA LYS A 255 48.32 18.14 -35.67
C LYS A 255 48.49 16.81 -34.91
N ALA A 256 49.73 16.39 -34.67
CA ALA A 256 50.04 15.16 -33.95
C ALA A 256 49.52 15.19 -32.51
N GLU A 257 49.68 16.31 -31.79
CA GLU A 257 49.15 16.47 -30.44
C GLU A 257 47.61 16.45 -30.41
N LEU A 258 46.94 17.07 -31.40
CA LEU A 258 45.48 17.01 -31.52
C LEU A 258 45.00 15.57 -31.80
N GLU A 259 45.68 14.85 -32.69
CA GLU A 259 45.39 13.45 -33.00
C GLU A 259 45.58 12.55 -31.77
N GLU A 260 46.61 12.78 -30.97
CA GLU A 260 46.82 12.09 -29.69
C GLU A 260 45.67 12.36 -28.70
N MET A 261 45.25 13.62 -28.53
CA MET A 261 44.11 13.96 -27.65
C MET A 261 42.80 13.30 -28.12
N ILE A 262 42.57 13.23 -29.44
CA ILE A 262 41.41 12.52 -30.01
C ILE A 262 41.51 11.02 -29.73
N ALA A 263 42.70 10.42 -29.87
CA ALA A 263 42.92 9.00 -29.58
C ALA A 263 42.66 8.67 -28.11
N GLU A 264 43.13 9.51 -27.17
CA GLU A 264 42.84 9.38 -25.74
C GLU A 264 41.34 9.46 -25.44
N LEU A 265 40.63 10.42 -26.03
CA LEU A 265 39.17 10.54 -25.88
C LEU A 265 38.44 9.31 -26.39
N LYS A 266 38.84 8.78 -27.56
CA LYS A 266 38.27 7.54 -28.11
C LYS A 266 38.52 6.34 -27.20
N GLN A 267 39.70 6.23 -26.59
CA GLN A 267 40.01 5.17 -25.65
C GLN A 267 39.12 5.24 -24.41
N ILE A 268 38.93 6.44 -23.84
CA ILE A 268 38.04 6.64 -22.69
C ILE A 268 36.59 6.32 -23.07
N ASP A 269 36.12 6.77 -24.23
CA ASP A 269 34.78 6.47 -24.74
C ASP A 269 34.57 4.97 -24.95
N ALA A 270 35.57 4.25 -25.46
CA ALA A 270 35.51 2.79 -25.62
C ALA A 270 35.39 2.08 -24.26
N VAL A 271 36.10 2.53 -23.23
CA VAL A 271 35.97 1.97 -21.88
C VAL A 271 34.60 2.31 -21.27
N ILE A 272 34.11 3.55 -21.42
CA ILE A 272 32.76 3.91 -20.96
C ILE A 272 31.70 3.06 -21.67
N ALA A 273 31.83 2.87 -22.98
CA ALA A 273 30.93 2.05 -23.78
C ALA A 273 30.97 0.58 -23.37
N SER A 274 32.14 0.02 -23.06
CA SER A 274 32.26 -1.39 -22.63
C SER A 274 31.57 -1.63 -21.28
N ASN A 275 31.53 -0.61 -20.41
CA ASN A 275 30.83 -0.66 -19.13
C ASN A 275 29.29 -0.62 -19.27
N LYS A 276 28.76 -0.17 -20.41
CA LYS A 276 27.30 -0.12 -20.65
C LYS A 276 26.63 -1.49 -20.50
N SER A 277 27.32 -2.54 -20.94
CA SER A 277 26.85 -3.93 -20.90
C SER A 277 26.47 -4.44 -19.51
N TRP A 278 27.12 -3.95 -18.44
CA TRP A 278 26.77 -4.30 -17.07
C TRP A 278 25.98 -3.20 -16.34
N LEU A 279 26.15 -1.93 -16.73
CA LEU A 279 25.48 -0.80 -16.10
C LEU A 279 23.98 -0.78 -16.42
N ASP A 280 23.62 -0.90 -17.69
CA ASP A 280 22.22 -0.88 -18.14
C ASP A 280 21.35 -1.94 -17.42
N PRO A 281 21.73 -3.24 -17.36
CA PRO A 281 20.95 -4.23 -16.64
C PRO A 281 20.94 -3.99 -15.12
N TYR A 282 21.99 -3.40 -14.55
CA TYR A 282 22.03 -3.04 -13.13
C TYR A 282 21.03 -1.92 -12.81
N GLU A 283 21.01 -0.85 -13.60
CA GLU A 283 20.06 0.27 -13.43
C GLU A 283 18.62 -0.18 -13.69
N ALA A 284 18.38 -1.00 -14.71
CA ALA A 284 17.09 -1.62 -14.96
C ALA A 284 16.62 -2.48 -13.78
N GLY A 285 17.53 -3.25 -13.16
CA GLY A 285 17.26 -4.02 -11.97
C GLY A 285 16.87 -3.15 -10.77
N LEU A 286 17.60 -2.05 -10.51
CA LEU A 286 17.26 -1.12 -9.44
C LEU A 286 15.90 -0.47 -9.64
N LYS A 287 15.58 -0.07 -10.88
CA LYS A 287 14.26 0.50 -11.22
C LYS A 287 13.16 -0.52 -10.94
N LYS A 288 13.34 -1.76 -11.38
CA LYS A 288 12.36 -2.83 -11.16
C LYS A 288 12.13 -3.13 -9.68
N ASP A 289 13.20 -3.16 -8.88
CA ASP A 289 13.09 -3.37 -7.43
C ASP A 289 12.38 -2.20 -6.73
N ALA A 290 12.62 -0.95 -7.17
CA ALA A 290 11.90 0.21 -6.68
C ALA A 290 10.40 0.15 -7.03
N GLU A 291 10.05 -0.24 -8.25
CA GLU A 291 8.65 -0.43 -8.68
C GLU A 291 7.93 -1.49 -7.84
N ARG A 292 8.61 -2.62 -7.56
CA ARG A 292 8.09 -3.69 -6.69
C ARG A 292 7.88 -3.22 -5.25
N LEU A 293 8.85 -2.49 -4.69
CA LEU A 293 8.72 -1.94 -3.34
C LEU A 293 7.52 -0.98 -3.26
N MET A 294 7.39 -0.06 -4.22
CA MET A 294 6.27 0.87 -4.25
C MET A 294 4.94 0.13 -4.34
N ALA A 295 4.84 -0.91 -5.18
CA ALA A 295 3.63 -1.71 -5.29
C ALA A 295 3.31 -2.48 -4.00
N ALA A 296 4.31 -3.06 -3.32
CA ALA A 296 4.13 -3.70 -2.02
C ALA A 296 3.67 -2.70 -0.94
N GLN A 297 4.26 -1.51 -0.88
CA GLN A 297 3.84 -0.44 0.03
C GLN A 297 2.39 0.00 -0.25
N GLN A 298 2.02 0.16 -1.53
CA GLN A 298 0.64 0.50 -1.91
C GLN A 298 -0.36 -0.56 -1.43
N LEU A 299 -0.03 -1.84 -1.52
CA LEU A 299 -0.86 -2.94 -1.01
C LEU A 299 -1.04 -2.88 0.51
N ILE A 300 0.04 -2.63 1.25
CA ILE A 300 0.00 -2.50 2.71
C ILE A 300 -0.88 -1.30 3.12
N THR A 301 -0.69 -0.14 2.49
CA THR A 301 -1.51 1.05 2.75
C THR A 301 -2.97 0.85 2.36
N ALA A 302 -3.25 0.15 1.26
CA ALA A 302 -4.62 -0.20 0.86
C ALA A 302 -5.29 -1.11 1.90
N SER A 303 -4.56 -2.09 2.43
CA SER A 303 -5.03 -2.99 3.50
C SER A 303 -5.35 -2.23 4.79
N GLN A 304 -4.48 -1.31 5.23
CA GLN A 304 -4.76 -0.44 6.37
C GLN A 304 -6.04 0.37 6.17
N THR A 305 -6.20 0.94 4.96
CA THR A 305 -7.39 1.72 4.61
C THR A 305 -8.64 0.85 4.64
N ALA A 306 -8.55 -0.39 4.17
CA ALA A 306 -9.65 -1.35 4.19
C ALA A 306 -10.11 -1.68 5.61
N ILE A 307 -9.16 -1.94 6.53
CA ILE A 307 -9.47 -2.24 7.93
C ILE A 307 -10.15 -1.06 8.62
N ARG A 308 -9.67 0.16 8.38
CA ARG A 308 -10.33 1.38 8.88
C ARG A 308 -11.73 1.55 8.29
N ARG A 309 -11.91 1.25 6.99
CA ARG A 309 -13.23 1.29 6.32
C ARG A 309 -14.17 0.21 6.85
N TRP A 310 -13.67 -0.98 7.21
CA TRP A 310 -14.46 -2.02 7.83
C TRP A 310 -15.02 -1.56 9.19
N ALA A 311 -14.21 -0.94 10.04
CA ALA A 311 -14.69 -0.38 11.31
C ALA A 311 -15.71 0.75 11.11
N ALA A 312 -15.53 1.59 10.09
CA ALA A 312 -16.50 2.63 9.72
C ALA A 312 -17.80 2.05 9.14
N ALA A 313 -17.72 0.96 8.38
CA ALA A 313 -18.89 0.23 7.88
C ALA A 313 -19.68 -0.40 9.03
N HIS A 314 -18.98 -0.95 10.03
CA HIS A 314 -19.61 -1.43 11.26
C HIS A 314 -20.34 -0.32 12.02
N ALA A 315 -19.72 0.85 12.19
CA ALA A 315 -20.38 2.00 12.80
C ALA A 315 -21.60 2.48 11.98
N SER A 316 -21.51 2.43 10.65
CA SER A 316 -22.62 2.78 9.75
C SER A 316 -23.78 1.79 9.86
N LEU A 317 -23.47 0.50 10.10
CA LEU A 317 -24.47 -0.52 10.35
C LEU A 317 -25.27 -0.24 11.63
N ILE A 318 -24.60 0.18 12.72
CA ILE A 318 -25.28 0.59 13.97
C ILE A 318 -26.31 1.69 13.70
N VAL A 319 -25.90 2.73 12.97
CA VAL A 319 -26.80 3.85 12.61
C VAL A 319 -27.94 3.35 11.72
N ALA A 320 -27.67 2.48 10.76
CA ALA A 320 -28.67 1.95 9.85
C ALA A 320 -29.73 1.11 10.56
N VAL A 321 -29.32 0.26 11.50
CA VAL A 321 -30.22 -0.53 12.36
C VAL A 321 -31.07 0.40 13.22
N ARG A 322 -30.46 1.40 13.88
CA ARG A 322 -31.17 2.38 14.72
C ARG A 322 -32.22 3.17 13.93
N GLU A 323 -31.90 3.56 12.70
CA GLU A 323 -32.78 4.37 11.84
C GLU A 323 -33.67 3.51 10.93
N SER A 324 -33.63 2.17 11.03
CA SER A 324 -34.36 1.24 10.16
C SER A 324 -34.14 1.53 8.66
N ARG A 325 -32.91 1.86 8.27
CA ARG A 325 -32.53 2.15 6.87
C ARG A 325 -31.55 1.11 6.33
N VAL A 326 -31.42 1.07 5.00
CA VAL A 326 -30.44 0.20 4.34
C VAL A 326 -29.03 0.79 4.52
N PRO A 327 -28.08 0.04 5.14
CA PRO A 327 -26.69 0.46 5.23
C PRO A 327 -26.01 0.45 3.85
N SER A 328 -25.00 1.31 3.65
CA SER A 328 -24.18 1.32 2.44
C SER A 328 -22.80 0.75 2.72
N PHE A 329 -22.41 -0.28 1.97
CA PHE A 329 -21.10 -0.94 2.07
C PHE A 329 -20.22 -0.71 0.84
N HIS A 330 -20.63 0.20 -0.05
CA HIS A 330 -19.97 0.44 -1.33
C HIS A 330 -18.48 0.79 -1.18
N SER A 331 -18.11 1.55 -0.13
CA SER A 331 -16.71 1.92 0.12
C SER A 331 -15.82 0.75 0.54
N LEU A 332 -16.38 -0.26 1.22
CA LEU A 332 -15.65 -1.46 1.65
C LEU A 332 -15.43 -2.40 0.45
N ILE A 333 -16.50 -2.68 -0.32
CA ILE A 333 -16.43 -3.48 -1.55
C ILE A 333 -15.42 -2.87 -2.53
N LYS A 334 -15.52 -1.55 -2.76
CA LYS A 334 -14.58 -0.85 -3.65
C LYS A 334 -13.13 -1.05 -3.21
N THR A 335 -12.84 -1.04 -1.91
CA THR A 335 -11.48 -1.26 -1.41
C THR A 335 -11.02 -2.70 -1.57
N ALA A 336 -11.88 -3.69 -1.38
CA ALA A 336 -11.52 -5.09 -1.65
C ALA A 336 -11.09 -5.26 -3.12
N VAL A 337 -11.86 -4.71 -4.07
CA VAL A 337 -11.51 -4.70 -5.50
C VAL A 337 -10.20 -3.95 -5.77
N GLU A 338 -9.99 -2.77 -5.16
CA GLU A 338 -8.74 -2.01 -5.28
C GLU A 338 -7.53 -2.85 -4.82
N ILE A 339 -7.66 -3.63 -3.73
CA ILE A 339 -6.60 -4.51 -3.24
C ILE A 339 -6.33 -5.64 -4.26
N GLU A 340 -7.37 -6.30 -4.77
CA GLU A 340 -7.19 -7.35 -5.77
C GLU A 340 -6.47 -6.85 -7.03
N ASP A 341 -6.83 -5.66 -7.50
CA ASP A 341 -6.21 -5.06 -8.67
C ASP A 341 -4.74 -4.69 -8.41
N LEU A 342 -4.42 -4.21 -7.21
CA LEU A 342 -3.04 -3.99 -6.79
C LEU A 342 -2.25 -5.31 -6.69
N VAL A 343 -2.87 -6.42 -6.23
CA VAL A 343 -2.24 -7.75 -6.19
C VAL A 343 -1.95 -8.23 -7.61
N LYS A 344 -2.92 -8.11 -8.53
CA LYS A 344 -2.73 -8.45 -9.96
C LYS A 344 -1.60 -7.62 -10.55
N LYS A 345 -1.57 -6.31 -10.29
CA LYS A 345 -0.52 -5.40 -10.76
C LYS A 345 0.85 -5.85 -10.24
N LEU A 346 0.99 -6.15 -8.95
CA LEU A 346 2.26 -6.61 -8.36
C LEU A 346 2.77 -7.88 -9.06
N LYS A 347 1.89 -8.85 -9.33
CA LYS A 347 2.23 -10.11 -10.02
C LYS A 347 2.76 -9.90 -11.45
N THR A 348 2.48 -8.75 -12.08
CA THR A 348 2.93 -8.44 -13.45
C THR A 348 4.28 -7.73 -13.55
N ILE A 349 4.91 -7.36 -12.42
CA ILE A 349 6.21 -6.64 -12.39
C ILE A 349 7.42 -7.60 -12.46
#